data_AF-A0A399RDH2-F1
#
_entry.id   AF-A0A399RDH2-F1
#
_cell.length_a   1.000
_cell.length_b   1.000
_cell.length_c   1.000
_cell.angle_alpha   90.00
_cell.angle_beta   90.00
_cell.angle_gamma   90.00
#
_symmetry.space_group_name_H-M   'P 1'
#
loop_
_entity.id
_entity.type
_entity.pdbx_description
1 polymer ?
#
loop_
_entity_poly.entity_id
_entity_poly.type
_entity_poly.pdbx_seq_one_letter_code
_entity_poly.pdbx_strand_id
1 'polypeptide(L)'
;MSRKTRTALYAVLAFVFMVLLILSMAWYNGVNPFHPRTRMYWLAAVVAALYISLRGAIFVERIQYRRERKAEEAETPSRLSANIKDRMAARKARVAAAQKKQGK
;
A
#
# COMPACT_ATOMS: atom_id res chain seq x y z
N MET A 1 7.42 12.69 -10.90
CA MET A 1 8.14 12.57 -9.60
C MET A 1 8.73 11.17 -9.51
N SER A 2 10.04 11.03 -9.28
CA SER A 2 10.69 9.70 -9.20
C SER A 2 10.16 8.92 -7.99
N ARG A 3 10.10 7.58 -8.08
CA ARG A 3 9.65 6.69 -6.97
C ARG A 3 10.40 7.00 -5.67
N LYS A 4 11.73 7.17 -5.78
CA LYS A 4 12.61 7.58 -4.68
C LYS A 4 12.17 8.89 -4.02
N THR A 5 11.74 9.86 -4.81
CA THR A 5 11.27 11.16 -4.32
C THR A 5 9.95 11.03 -3.57
N ARG A 6 9.02 10.18 -4.03
CA ARG A 6 7.75 9.93 -3.32
C ARG A 6 8.00 9.22 -1.98
N THR A 7 8.86 8.20 -1.97
CA THR A 7 9.24 7.50 -0.73
C THR A 7 9.92 8.44 0.27
N ALA A 8 10.84 9.29 -0.20
CA ALA A 8 11.47 10.30 0.64
C ALA A 8 10.45 11.31 1.19
N LEU A 9 9.51 11.76 0.36
CA LEU A 9 8.44 12.66 0.78
C LEU A 9 7.57 12.03 1.88
N TYR A 10 7.16 10.77 1.71
CA TYR A 10 6.39 10.06 2.74
C TYR A 10 7.19 9.84 4.02
N ALA A 11 8.48 9.52 3.93
CA ALA A 11 9.35 9.38 5.10
C ALA A 11 9.46 10.71 5.87
N VAL A 12 9.65 11.83 5.17
CA VAL A 12 9.73 13.17 5.76
C VAL A 12 8.39 13.55 6.40
N LEU A 13 7.27 13.36 5.72
CA LEU A 13 5.94 13.66 6.26
C LEU A 13 5.64 12.82 7.52
N ALA A 14 5.94 11.51 7.48
CA ALA A 14 5.74 10.63 8.62
C ALA A 14 6.65 11.01 9.80
N PHE A 15 7.89 11.43 9.52
CA PHE A 15 8.81 11.90 10.55
C PHE A 15 8.31 13.19 11.21
N VAL A 16 7.92 14.19 10.42
CA VAL A 16 7.38 15.46 10.93
C VAL A 16 6.13 15.20 11.77
N PHE A 17 5.23 14.33 11.30
CA PHE A 17 4.04 13.95 12.06
C PHE A 17 4.38 13.29 13.41
N MET A 18 5.36 12.37 13.44
CA MET A 18 5.83 11.76 14.69
C MET A 18 6.44 12.80 15.65
N VAL A 19 7.25 13.73 15.15
CA VAL A 19 7.82 14.81 15.98
C VAL A 19 6.71 15.68 16.58
N LEU A 20 5.68 16.01 15.80
CA LEU A 20 4.51 16.74 16.29
C LEU A 20 3.77 15.97 17.39
N LEU A 21 3.59 14.65 17.23
CA LEU A 21 2.98 13.82 18.28
C LEU A 21 3.80 13.80 19.57
N ILE A 22 5.13 13.68 19.46
CA ILE A 22 6.05 13.72 20.60
C ILE A 22 5.93 15.06 21.34
N LEU A 23 5.93 16.18 20.62
CA LEU A 23 5.78 17.52 21.20
C LEU A 23 4.38 17.73 21.79
N SER A 24 3.33 17.25 21.13
CA SER A 24 1.96 17.31 21.64
C SER A 24 1.81 16.52 22.94
N MET A 25 2.45 15.35 23.04
CA MET A 25 2.48 14.55 24.27
C MET A 25 3.26 15.26 25.39
N ALA A 26 4.39 15.91 25.06
CA ALA A 26 5.15 16.69 26.02
C ALA A 26 4.31 17.86 26.58
N TRP A 27 3.61 18.57 25.69
CA TRP A 27 2.70 19.66 26.05
C TRP A 27 1.54 19.19 26.92
N TYR A 28 0.87 18.09 26.53
CA TYR A 28 -0.25 17.53 27.27
C TYR A 28 0.13 17.14 28.71
N ASN A 29 1.34 16.60 28.91
CA ASN A 29 1.83 16.22 30.23
C ASN A 29 2.50 17.38 31.00
N GLY A 30 2.55 18.59 30.45
CA GLY A 30 3.22 19.74 31.06
C GLY A 30 4.74 19.57 31.24
N VAL A 31 5.37 18.65 30.50
CA VAL A 31 6.80 18.34 30.62
C VAL A 31 7.58 19.18 29.62
N ASN A 32 8.62 19.87 30.09
CA ASN A 32 9.52 20.59 29.19
C ASN A 32 10.50 19.60 28.51
N PRO A 33 10.44 19.42 27.17
CA PRO A 33 11.30 18.49 26.45
C PRO A 33 12.77 18.93 26.43
N PHE A 34 13.04 20.21 26.70
CA PHE A 34 14.39 20.78 26.72
C PHE A 34 15.03 20.78 28.11
N HIS A 35 14.37 20.20 29.12
CA HIS A 35 14.94 20.16 30.46
C HIS A 35 16.19 19.25 30.49
N PRO A 36 17.29 19.63 31.18
CA PRO A 36 18.59 18.95 31.07
C PRO A 36 18.55 17.45 31.40
N ARG A 37 17.65 17.07 32.31
CA ARG A 37 17.44 15.68 32.73
C ARG A 37 16.66 14.85 31.71
N THR A 38 15.68 15.45 31.03
CA THR A 38 14.77 14.73 30.13
C THR A 38 15.20 14.80 28.68
N ARG A 39 16.05 15.77 28.30
CA ARG A 39 16.49 16.01 26.92
C ARG A 39 17.03 14.78 26.21
N MET A 40 17.74 13.89 26.91
CA MET A 40 18.30 12.68 26.30
C MET A 40 17.21 11.65 25.94
N TYR A 41 16.17 11.53 26.76
CA TYR A 41 15.02 10.66 26.45
C TYR A 41 14.22 11.19 25.27
N TRP A 42 14.04 12.51 25.19
CA TRP A 42 13.37 13.15 24.04
C TRP A 42 14.20 13.02 22.76
N LEU A 43 15.52 13.19 22.83
CA LEU A 43 16.42 12.92 21.71
C LEU A 43 16.31 11.47 21.25
N ALA A 44 16.32 10.50 22.18
CA ALA A 44 16.13 9.10 21.84
C ALA A 44 14.78 8.83 21.15
N ALA A 45 13.70 9.49 21.60
CA ALA A 45 12.38 9.41 20.96
C ALA A 45 12.40 9.97 19.53
N VAL A 46 13.07 11.11 19.30
CA VAL A 46 13.23 11.69 17.95
C VAL A 46 14.04 10.76 17.04
N VAL A 47 15.12 10.15 17.55
CA VAL A 47 15.91 9.17 16.79
C VAL A 47 15.09 7.92 16.46
N ALA A 48 14.30 7.42 17.41
CA ALA A 48 13.39 6.30 17.17
C ALA A 48 12.33 6.65 16.11
N ALA A 49 11.76 7.85 16.17
CA ALA A 49 10.81 8.34 15.17
C ALA A 49 11.43 8.42 13.77
N LEU A 50 12.68 8.86 13.65
CA LEU A 50 13.42 8.87 12.38
C LEU A 50 13.61 7.46 11.82
N TYR A 51 13.96 6.51 12.68
CA TYR A 51 14.12 5.12 12.27
C TYR A 51 12.80 4.51 11.78
N ILE A 52 11.71 4.75 12.52
CA ILE A 52 10.38 4.24 12.19
C ILE A 52 9.87 4.87 10.89
N SER A 53 10.07 6.16 10.67
CA SER A 53 9.62 6.84 9.45
C SER A 53 10.34 6.32 8.20
N LEU A 54 11.65 6.11 8.28
CA LEU A 54 12.45 5.51 7.21
C LEU A 54 11.97 4.09 6.89
N ARG A 55 11.81 3.25 7.92
CA ARG A 55 11.41 1.86 7.74
C ARG A 55 9.95 1.72 7.30
N GLY A 56 9.08 2.60 7.80
CA GLY A 56 7.68 2.73 7.41
C GLY A 56 7.51 3.11 5.95
N ALA A 57 8.29 4.07 5.44
CA ALA A 57 8.23 4.48 4.04
C ALA A 57 8.58 3.33 3.08
N ILE A 58 9.61 2.54 3.40
CA ILE A 58 9.99 1.34 2.62
C ILE A 58 8.87 0.29 2.64
N PHE A 59 8.22 0.11 3.80
CA PHE A 59 7.12 -0.83 3.94
C PHE A 59 5.87 -0.40 3.16
N VAL A 60 5.53 0.89 3.20
CA VAL A 60 4.42 1.47 2.42
C VAL A 60 4.68 1.35 0.93
N GLU A 61 5.91 1.63 0.46
CA GLU A 61 6.28 1.44 -0.95
C GLU A 61 6.11 -0.02 -1.39
N ARG A 62 6.52 -0.98 -0.54
CA ARG A 62 6.37 -2.40 -0.83
C ARG A 62 4.89 -2.83 -0.89
N ILE A 63 4.04 -2.27 -0.04
CA ILE A 63 2.59 -2.52 -0.06
C ILE A 63 1.95 -1.89 -1.30
N GLN A 64 2.29 -0.64 -1.61
CA GLN A 64 1.78 0.06 -2.78
C GLN A 64 2.17 -0.67 -4.07
N TYR A 65 3.43 -1.12 -4.19
CA TYR A 65 3.89 -1.92 -5.33
C TYR A 65 3.09 -3.22 -5.48
N ARG A 66 2.79 -3.92 -4.39
CA ARG A 66 1.94 -5.13 -4.44
C ARG A 66 0.49 -4.82 -4.82
N ARG A 67 -0.05 -3.66 -4.40
CA ARG A 67 -1.40 -3.23 -4.79
C ARG A 67 -1.47 -2.82 -6.25
N GLU A 68 -0.48 -2.08 -6.76
CA GLU A 68 -0.36 -1.71 -8.17
C GLU A 68 -0.25 -2.96 -9.06
N ARG A 69 0.59 -3.94 -8.68
CA ARG A 69 0.68 -5.24 -9.38
C ARG A 69 -0.65 -6.00 -9.43
N LYS A 70 -1.38 -6.03 -8.32
CA LYS A 70 -2.70 -6.68 -8.27
C LYS A 70 -3.76 -5.92 -9.07
N ALA A 71 -3.68 -4.59 -9.11
CA ALA A 71 -4.57 -3.77 -9.95
C ALA A 71 -4.26 -3.98 -11.44
N GLU A 72 -2.99 -4.06 -11.81
CA GLU A 72 -2.54 -4.34 -13.18
C GLU A 72 -2.95 -5.76 -13.63
N GLU A 73 -2.85 -6.77 -12.75
CA GLU A 73 -3.37 -8.12 -13.00
C GLU A 73 -4.91 -8.18 -13.07
N ALA A 74 -5.63 -7.27 -12.40
CA ALA A 74 -7.08 -7.19 -12.47
C ALA A 74 -7.56 -6.46 -13.75
N GLU A 75 -6.82 -5.45 -14.21
CA GLU A 75 -7.14 -4.68 -15.41
C GLU A 75 -6.72 -5.39 -16.70
N THR A 76 -5.67 -6.21 -16.68
CA THR A 76 -5.30 -7.00 -17.85
C THR A 76 -6.14 -8.27 -17.90
N PRO A 77 -7.08 -8.42 -18.86
CA PRO A 77 -7.83 -9.66 -19.00
C PRO A 77 -6.82 -10.77 -19.31
N SER A 78 -6.61 -11.65 -18.35
CA SER A 78 -5.74 -12.83 -18.49
C SER A 78 -6.05 -13.53 -19.82
N ARG A 79 -5.02 -13.81 -20.64
CA ARG A 79 -5.15 -14.53 -21.93
C ARG A 79 -5.88 -15.87 -21.77
N LEU A 80 -5.87 -16.45 -20.56
CA LEU A 80 -6.65 -17.62 -20.21
C LEU A 80 -8.17 -17.34 -20.22
N SER A 81 -8.60 -16.17 -19.74
CA SER A 81 -10.01 -15.79 -19.67
C SER A 81 -10.64 -15.60 -21.05
N ALA A 82 -9.87 -15.07 -22.01
CA ALA A 82 -10.29 -14.97 -23.42
C ALA A 82 -10.45 -16.37 -24.04
N ASN A 83 -9.46 -17.25 -23.86
CA ASN A 83 -9.53 -18.63 -24.33
C ASN A 83 -10.70 -19.43 -23.72
N ILE A 84 -11.06 -19.17 -22.46
CA ILE A 84 -12.20 -19.83 -21.81
C ILE A 84 -13.53 -19.33 -22.40
N LYS A 85 -13.66 -18.01 -22.65
CA LYS A 85 -14.86 -17.45 -23.30
C LYS A 85 -15.05 -18.04 -24.70
N ASP A 86 -13.99 -18.14 -25.49
CA ASP A 86 -14.03 -18.70 -26.84
C ASP A 86 -14.40 -20.19 -26.82
N ARG A 87 -13.83 -20.96 -25.89
CA ARG A 87 -14.17 -22.39 -25.70
C ARG A 87 -15.62 -22.57 -25.23
N MET A 88 -16.12 -21.72 -24.33
CA MET A 88 -17.51 -21.75 -23.86
C MET A 88 -18.49 -21.35 -24.96
N ALA A 89 -18.15 -20.35 -25.80
CA ALA A 89 -18.96 -19.96 -26.95
C ALA A 89 -19.05 -21.10 -27.98
N ALA A 90 -17.93 -21.75 -28.28
CA ALA A 90 -17.90 -22.93 -29.14
C ALA A 90 -18.72 -24.09 -28.55
N ARG A 91 -18.67 -24.31 -27.23
CA ARG A 91 -19.49 -25.33 -26.55
C ARG A 91 -20.99 -24.98 -26.58
N LYS A 92 -21.36 -23.72 -26.35
CA LYS A 92 -22.75 -23.25 -26.40
C LYS A 92 -23.34 -23.39 -27.80
N ALA A 93 -22.56 -23.09 -28.85
CA ALA A 93 -22.97 -23.29 -30.23
C ALA A 93 -23.23 -24.77 -30.56
N ARG A 94 -22.36 -25.67 -30.07
CA ARG A 94 -22.52 -27.13 -30.24
C ARG A 94 -23.76 -27.67 -29.51
N VAL A 95 -24.00 -27.21 -28.28
CA VAL A 95 -25.18 -27.62 -27.50
C VAL A 95 -26.47 -27.07 -28.14
N ALA A 96 -26.48 -25.82 -28.60
CA ALA A 96 -27.63 -25.25 -29.30
C ALA A 96 -27.94 -26.01 -30.62
N ALA A 97 -26.92 -26.42 -31.37
CA ALA A 97 -27.09 -27.24 -32.56
C ALA A 97 -27.61 -28.66 -32.24
N ALA A 98 -27.18 -29.25 -31.13
CA ALA A 98 -27.67 -30.55 -30.66
C ALA A 98 -29.13 -30.48 -30.15
N GLN A 99 -29.49 -29.42 -29.43
CA GLN A 99 -30.86 -29.18 -28.96
C GLN A 99 -31.83 -28.94 -30.12
N LYS A 100 -31.41 -28.21 -31.17
CA LYS A 100 -32.21 -28.06 -32.41
C LYS A 100 -32.41 -29.39 -33.16
N LYS A 101 -31.54 -30.37 -33.00
CA LYS A 101 -31.68 -31.71 -33.59
C LYS A 101 -32.47 -32.69 -32.70
N GLN A 102 -32.51 -32.45 -31.39
CA GLN A 102 -33.22 -33.29 -30.42
C GLN A 102 -34.64 -32.79 -30.09
N GLY A 103 -34.99 -31.54 -30.45
CA GLY A 103 -36.35 -31.03 -30.38
C GLY A 103 -37.19 -31.52 -31.57
N LYS A 104 -38.00 -32.55 -31.32
CA LYS A 104 -39.33 -32.71 -31.91
C LYS A 104 -40.26 -31.66 -31.31
#